data_AF-A0AA39QF65-F1
#
_entry.id   AF-A0AA39QF65-F1
#
_cell.length_a   1.000
_cell.length_b   1.000
_cell.length_c   1.000
_cell.angle_alpha   90.00
_cell.angle_beta   90.00
_cell.angle_gamma   90.00
#
_symmetry.space_group_name_H-M   'P 1'
#
loop_
_entity.id
_entity.type
_entity.pdbx_description
1 polymer ?
#
loop_
_entity_poly.entity_id
_entity_poly.type
_entity_poly.pdbx_seq_one_letter_code
_entity_poly.pdbx_strand_id
1 'polypeptide(L)'
;MPADPLSALEVRRAARAAVKVLGDSGYECCLFGSAACSIYGMNYREPNDADLIVLDDDVNAEDIKDLLVAADDRFYLKQSVNPQATYRVLWYALRINAKGRRVRSCKVDILTPGDSTDLRIPFVPSSRITYVPRYRDLPLMPFMCMLLMKLRGWEDHVDSEKEYMQEKEPTDIDDLEELLLMAKGFQVRVNLPSEQWMPNWFIEESRRRVARFITDYPFSGEAWADVGFVFS
;
A
#
# COMPACT_ATOMS: atom_id res chain seq x y z
N MET A 1 21.70 -17.66 -6.55
CA MET A 1 21.47 -17.12 -5.20
C MET A 1 20.29 -16.18 -5.33
N PRO A 2 19.17 -16.40 -4.61
CA PRO A 2 18.11 -15.40 -4.54
C PRO A 2 18.71 -14.08 -4.06
N ALA A 3 18.22 -12.95 -4.56
CA ALA A 3 18.70 -11.65 -4.12
C ALA A 3 18.38 -11.48 -2.63
N ASP A 4 19.32 -10.93 -1.86
CA ASP A 4 19.07 -10.63 -0.44
C ASP A 4 17.83 -9.76 -0.29
N PRO A 5 16.90 -10.07 0.64
CA PRO A 5 15.72 -9.26 0.91
C PRO A 5 16.06 -7.79 1.08
N LEU A 6 15.14 -6.90 0.72
CA LEU A 6 15.31 -5.47 0.94
C LEU A 6 15.12 -5.13 2.42
N SER A 7 15.86 -4.13 2.88
CA SER A 7 15.59 -3.52 4.19
C SER A 7 14.56 -2.40 4.06
N ALA A 8 13.82 -2.09 5.12
CA ALA A 8 12.89 -0.97 5.15
C ALA A 8 13.59 0.37 4.86
N LEU A 9 14.87 0.51 5.19
CA LEU A 9 15.65 1.69 4.81
C LEU A 9 15.78 1.82 3.29
N GLU A 10 15.98 0.72 2.59
CA GLU A 10 16.11 0.70 1.14
C GLU A 10 14.77 0.97 0.45
N VAL A 11 13.70 0.35 0.93
CA VAL A 11 12.34 0.64 0.44
C VAL A 11 11.99 2.11 0.66
N ARG A 12 12.25 2.67 1.85
CA ARG A 12 12.04 4.10 2.12
C ARG A 12 12.91 5.02 1.25
N ARG A 13 14.08 4.57 0.79
CA ARG A 13 14.90 5.34 -0.18
C ARG A 13 14.24 5.40 -1.54
N ALA A 14 13.69 4.29 -2.03
CA ALA A 14 12.95 4.25 -3.28
C ALA A 14 11.67 5.09 -3.20
N ALA A 15 10.89 4.92 -2.12
CA ALA A 15 9.68 5.69 -1.91
C ALA A 15 9.96 7.21 -1.85
N ARG A 16 10.98 7.64 -1.11
CA ARG A 16 11.37 9.07 -1.03
C ARG A 16 11.76 9.64 -2.38
N ALA A 17 12.45 8.87 -3.22
CA ALA A 17 12.78 9.30 -4.57
C ALA A 17 11.52 9.52 -5.42
N ALA A 18 10.56 8.59 -5.33
CA ALA A 18 9.30 8.69 -6.06
C ALA A 18 8.45 9.87 -5.57
N VAL A 19 8.26 10.00 -4.25
CA VAL A 19 7.56 11.13 -3.62
C VAL A 19 8.14 12.47 -4.05
N LYS A 20 9.48 12.59 -4.08
CA LYS A 20 10.15 13.82 -4.51
C LYS A 20 9.83 14.16 -5.96
N VAL A 21 9.99 13.20 -6.88
CA VAL A 21 9.72 13.43 -8.31
C VAL A 21 8.25 13.78 -8.57
N LEU A 22 7.33 13.07 -7.91
CA LEU A 22 5.90 13.35 -8.00
C LEU A 22 5.58 14.78 -7.51
N GLY A 23 6.08 15.14 -6.32
CA GLY A 23 5.89 16.48 -5.75
C GLY A 23 6.49 17.60 -6.62
N ASP A 24 7.71 17.41 -7.15
CA ASP A 24 8.34 18.36 -8.06
C ASP A 24 7.56 18.52 -9.38
N SER A 25 6.76 17.51 -9.75
CA SER A 25 5.93 17.50 -10.96
C SER A 25 4.48 17.94 -10.68
N GLY A 26 4.15 18.35 -9.45
CA GLY A 26 2.83 18.84 -9.07
C GLY A 26 1.82 17.77 -8.67
N TYR A 27 2.24 16.51 -8.51
CA TYR A 27 1.37 15.44 -8.05
C TYR A 27 1.44 15.27 -6.53
N GLU A 28 0.27 15.14 -5.91
CA GLU A 28 0.17 14.64 -4.54
C GLU A 28 0.11 13.11 -4.56
N CYS A 29 0.73 12.49 -3.55
CA CYS A 29 0.70 11.05 -3.40
C CYS A 29 0.73 10.64 -1.94
N CYS A 30 0.41 9.38 -1.66
CA CYS A 30 0.64 8.78 -0.35
C CYS A 30 1.12 7.33 -0.51
N LEU A 31 1.91 6.86 0.46
CA LEU A 31 2.32 5.48 0.53
C LEU A 31 1.19 4.61 1.05
N PHE A 32 1.13 3.41 0.49
CA PHE A 32 0.28 2.30 0.91
C PHE A 32 1.14 1.04 1.13
N GLY A 33 0.51 -0.07 1.49
CA GLY A 33 1.14 -1.38 1.50
C GLY A 33 2.15 -1.58 2.62
N SER A 34 3.05 -2.54 2.42
CA SER A 34 3.98 -2.98 3.48
C SER A 34 4.93 -1.86 3.93
N ALA A 35 5.35 -0.99 3.01
CA ALA A 35 6.18 0.17 3.33
C ALA A 35 5.47 1.15 4.28
N ALA A 36 4.18 1.44 4.03
CA ALA A 36 3.38 2.29 4.90
C ALA A 36 3.18 1.64 6.28
N CYS A 37 2.84 0.35 6.34
CA CYS A 37 2.72 -0.39 7.61
C CYS A 37 4.01 -0.28 8.44
N SER A 38 5.17 -0.49 7.81
CA SER A 38 6.47 -0.39 8.47
C SER A 38 6.76 1.02 9.01
N ILE A 39 6.37 2.06 8.28
CA ILE A 39 6.53 3.46 8.73
C ILE A 39 5.61 3.77 9.91
N TYR A 40 4.41 3.21 9.94
CA TYR A 40 3.50 3.34 11.08
C TYR A 40 4.01 2.64 12.35
N GLY A 41 4.83 1.60 12.21
CA GLY A 41 5.47 0.92 13.34
C GLY A 41 5.49 -0.60 13.28
N MET A 42 4.85 -1.22 12.27
CA MET A 42 4.89 -2.66 12.06
C MET A 42 6.35 -3.11 11.83
N ASN A 43 6.84 -4.04 12.66
CA ASN A 43 8.26 -4.40 12.68
C ASN A 43 8.55 -5.90 12.63
N TYR A 44 7.52 -6.76 12.56
CA TYR A 44 7.70 -8.21 12.51
C TYR A 44 8.23 -8.71 11.15
N ARG A 45 8.13 -7.88 10.10
CA ARG A 45 8.67 -8.16 8.77
C ARG A 45 9.16 -6.89 8.07
N GLU A 46 10.06 -7.09 7.11
CA GLU A 46 10.56 -6.02 6.25
C GLU A 46 9.65 -5.85 5.01
N PRO A 47 9.42 -4.61 4.53
CA PRO A 47 8.76 -4.37 3.26
C PRO A 47 9.69 -4.74 2.09
N ASN A 48 9.09 -5.17 0.98
CA ASN A 48 9.84 -5.62 -0.22
C ASN A 48 9.69 -4.68 -1.42
N ASP A 49 8.75 -3.74 -1.35
CA ASP A 49 8.37 -2.81 -2.41
C ASP A 49 7.79 -1.53 -1.79
N ALA A 50 7.70 -0.49 -2.61
CA ALA A 50 7.03 0.75 -2.26
C ALA A 50 5.78 0.91 -3.13
N ASP A 51 4.61 0.87 -2.50
CA ASP A 51 3.34 1.20 -3.14
C ASP A 51 3.02 2.68 -2.91
N LEU A 52 2.80 3.43 -4.00
CA LEU A 52 2.37 4.81 -3.95
C LEU A 52 1.03 4.96 -4.67
N ILE A 53 0.10 5.67 -4.04
CA ILE A 53 -1.15 6.10 -4.65
C ILE A 53 -0.95 7.56 -5.05
N VAL A 54 -1.05 7.85 -6.33
CA VAL A 54 -1.11 9.23 -6.85
C VAL A 54 -2.54 9.71 -6.66
N LEU A 55 -2.73 10.84 -5.98
CA LEU A 55 -4.05 11.34 -5.57
C LEU A 55 -4.72 12.13 -6.69
N ASP A 56 -4.85 11.48 -7.84
CA ASP A 56 -5.44 11.99 -9.07
C ASP A 56 -6.10 10.81 -9.79
N ASP A 57 -7.41 10.89 -10.05
CA ASP A 57 -8.20 9.84 -10.69
C ASP A 57 -8.26 9.96 -12.23
N ASP A 58 -7.72 11.04 -12.79
CA ASP A 58 -7.67 11.28 -14.23
C ASP A 58 -6.32 10.86 -14.86
N VAL A 59 -5.34 10.48 -14.04
CA VAL A 59 -4.00 10.08 -14.52
C VAL A 59 -3.86 8.59 -14.78
N ASN A 60 -3.08 8.26 -15.81
CA ASN A 60 -2.68 6.89 -16.07
C ASN A 60 -1.40 6.53 -15.31
N ALA A 61 -1.41 5.39 -14.62
CA ALA A 61 -0.24 4.92 -13.87
C ALA A 61 1.01 4.71 -14.76
N GLU A 62 0.86 4.32 -16.04
CA GLU A 62 1.98 4.18 -16.97
C GLU A 62 2.61 5.52 -17.35
N ASP A 63 1.80 6.58 -17.48
CA ASP A 63 2.31 7.93 -17.76
C ASP A 63 3.10 8.47 -16.56
N ILE A 64 2.64 8.19 -15.34
CA ILE A 64 3.38 8.51 -14.12
C ILE A 64 4.71 7.73 -14.05
N LYS A 65 4.73 6.46 -14.46
CA LYS A 65 5.99 5.70 -14.51
C LYS A 65 6.97 6.30 -15.52
N ASP A 66 6.49 6.71 -16.69
CA ASP A 66 7.33 7.36 -17.70
C ASP A 66 7.87 8.71 -17.21
N LEU A 67 7.06 9.49 -16.49
CA LEU A 67 7.49 10.70 -15.79
C LEU A 67 8.63 10.40 -14.80
N LEU A 68 8.49 9.37 -13.96
CA LEU A 68 9.50 8.98 -12.98
C LEU A 68 10.83 8.60 -13.63
N VAL A 69 10.79 7.85 -14.74
CA VAL A 69 11.97 7.48 -15.53
C VAL A 69 12.61 8.68 -16.22
N ALA A 70 11.81 9.62 -16.71
CA ALA A 70 12.33 10.82 -17.36
C ALA A 70 13.02 11.78 -16.37
N ALA A 71 12.57 11.81 -15.11
CA ALA A 71 13.07 12.72 -14.09
C ALA A 71 14.31 12.22 -13.35
N ASP A 72 14.48 10.90 -13.17
CA ASP A 72 15.61 10.32 -12.43
C ASP A 72 16.06 8.99 -13.07
N ASP A 73 17.33 8.93 -13.49
CA ASP A 73 17.95 7.82 -14.23
C ASP A 73 18.07 6.51 -13.42
N ARG A 74 17.82 6.59 -12.11
CA ARG A 74 17.71 5.44 -11.22
C ARG A 74 16.38 4.74 -11.38
N PHE A 75 15.33 5.42 -11.83
CA PHE A 75 14.08 4.77 -12.21
C PHE A 75 14.23 4.10 -13.58
N TYR A 76 13.65 2.91 -13.71
CA TYR A 76 13.62 2.20 -14.97
C TYR A 76 12.47 1.20 -15.01
N LEU A 77 12.03 0.92 -16.23
CA LEU A 77 10.93 -0.01 -16.49
C LEU A 77 11.46 -1.38 -16.88
N LYS A 78 10.74 -2.42 -16.45
CA LYS A 78 10.89 -3.80 -16.91
C LYS A 78 9.55 -4.29 -17.43
N GLN A 79 9.59 -5.09 -18.49
CA GLN A 79 8.41 -5.82 -18.95
C GLN A 79 7.93 -6.77 -17.86
N SER A 80 6.61 -6.95 -17.77
CA SER A 80 6.03 -7.94 -16.86
C SER A 80 6.49 -9.35 -17.25
N VAL A 81 6.60 -10.24 -16.26
CA VAL A 81 6.89 -11.66 -16.51
C VAL A 81 5.70 -12.32 -17.22
N ASN A 82 4.49 -11.81 -17.00
CA ASN A 82 3.32 -12.21 -17.76
C ASN A 82 3.39 -11.59 -19.17
N PRO A 83 3.57 -12.38 -20.24
CA PRO A 83 3.69 -11.86 -21.60
C PRO A 83 2.39 -11.20 -22.12
N GLN A 84 1.25 -11.44 -21.46
CA GLN A 84 -0.04 -10.83 -21.81
C GLN A 84 -0.30 -9.52 -21.05
N ALA A 85 0.52 -9.19 -20.04
CA ALA A 85 0.34 -7.95 -19.30
C ALA A 85 0.76 -6.76 -20.16
N THR A 86 -0.13 -5.77 -20.23
CA THR A 86 0.10 -4.50 -20.94
C THR A 86 0.85 -3.48 -20.10
N TYR A 87 1.04 -3.75 -18.81
CA TYR A 87 1.73 -2.86 -17.86
C TYR A 87 3.22 -3.14 -17.76
N ARG A 88 4.00 -2.10 -17.43
CA ARG A 88 5.43 -2.19 -17.13
C ARG A 88 5.64 -2.11 -15.62
N VAL A 89 6.63 -2.84 -15.12
CA VAL A 89 7.02 -2.80 -13.72
C VAL A 89 8.08 -1.73 -13.53
N LEU A 90 7.80 -0.76 -12.66
CA LEU A 90 8.74 0.29 -12.32
C LEU A 90 9.68 -0.18 -11.19
N TRP A 91 10.96 0.11 -11.37
CA TRP A 91 12.01 -0.21 -10.42
C TRP A 91 12.87 1.02 -10.16
N TYR A 92 13.33 1.15 -8.93
CA TYR A 92 14.33 2.13 -8.52
C TYR A 92 15.66 1.45 -8.22
N ALA A 93 16.74 1.86 -8.89
CA ALA A 93 18.08 1.34 -8.67
C ALA A 93 18.63 1.86 -7.34
N LEU A 94 18.74 1.00 -6.32
CA LEU A 94 19.31 1.34 -5.02
C LEU A 94 20.84 1.41 -5.07
N ARG A 95 21.46 0.55 -5.88
CA ARG A 95 22.91 0.50 -6.07
C ARG A 95 23.25 0.21 -7.53
N ILE A 96 24.11 1.06 -8.08
CA ILE A 96 24.72 0.92 -9.39
C ILE A 96 26.21 0.66 -9.19
N ASN A 97 26.76 -0.36 -9.85
CA ASN A 97 28.19 -0.66 -9.73
C ASN A 97 29.05 0.21 -10.68
N ALA A 98 30.36 0.13 -10.57
CA ALA A 98 31.30 0.90 -11.39
C ALA A 98 31.18 0.66 -12.91
N LYS A 99 30.54 -0.43 -13.34
CA LYS A 99 30.26 -0.75 -14.75
C LYS A 99 28.88 -0.23 -15.21
N GLY A 100 28.23 0.63 -14.42
CA GLY A 100 26.89 1.14 -14.70
C GLY A 100 25.77 0.11 -14.55
N ARG A 101 26.04 -1.08 -14.00
CA ARG A 101 25.01 -2.13 -13.84
C ARG A 101 24.26 -1.93 -12.53
N ARG A 102 22.93 -1.98 -12.62
CA ARG A 102 22.01 -1.98 -11.49
C ARG A 102 22.11 -3.34 -10.80
N VAL A 103 22.68 -3.35 -9.59
CA VAL A 103 22.95 -4.59 -8.82
C VAL A 103 22.02 -4.78 -7.64
N ARG A 104 21.22 -3.77 -7.30
CA ARG A 104 20.19 -3.82 -6.27
C ARG A 104 19.12 -2.80 -6.60
N SER A 105 17.86 -3.21 -6.55
CA SER A 105 16.73 -2.37 -6.91
C SER A 105 15.52 -2.68 -6.05
N CYS A 106 14.65 -1.70 -5.90
CA CYS A 106 13.36 -1.82 -5.23
C CYS A 106 12.25 -1.66 -6.26
N LYS A 107 11.23 -2.51 -6.21
CA LYS A 107 10.02 -2.34 -7.01
C LYS A 107 9.24 -1.16 -6.45
N VAL A 108 8.71 -0.32 -7.35
CA VAL A 108 7.87 0.81 -6.99
C VAL A 108 6.57 0.67 -7.76
N ASP A 109 5.47 0.45 -7.06
CA ASP A 109 4.15 0.33 -7.66
C ASP A 109 3.45 1.69 -7.60
N ILE A 110 2.93 2.10 -8.75
CA ILE A 110 2.15 3.32 -8.91
C ILE A 110 0.70 2.93 -9.11
N LEU A 111 -0.14 3.38 -8.19
CA LEU A 111 -1.57 3.13 -8.14
C LEU A 111 -2.31 4.46 -8.25
N THR A 112 -3.55 4.40 -8.71
CA THR A 112 -4.45 5.56 -8.79
C THR A 112 -5.79 5.23 -8.11
N PRO A 113 -6.45 6.21 -7.48
CA PRO A 113 -7.79 6.05 -6.94
C PRO A 113 -8.82 5.85 -8.07
N GLY A 114 -10.00 5.37 -7.69
CA GLY A 114 -11.15 5.35 -8.58
C GLY A 114 -11.89 4.02 -8.59
N ASP A 115 -13.21 4.10 -8.64
CA ASP A 115 -14.12 2.96 -8.55
C ASP A 115 -14.08 2.05 -9.79
N SER A 116 -13.53 2.54 -10.91
CA SER A 116 -13.33 1.79 -12.16
C SER A 116 -11.98 1.09 -12.24
N THR A 117 -11.10 1.27 -11.25
CA THR A 117 -9.84 0.54 -11.16
C THR A 117 -10.07 -0.84 -10.55
N ASP A 118 -9.27 -1.84 -10.92
CA ASP A 118 -9.36 -3.19 -10.31
C ASP A 118 -9.22 -3.13 -8.77
N LEU A 119 -8.39 -2.21 -8.29
CA LEU A 119 -8.11 -2.02 -6.86
C LEU A 119 -9.13 -1.13 -6.14
N ARG A 120 -10.15 -0.59 -6.83
CA ARG A 120 -11.17 0.37 -6.36
C ARG A 120 -10.73 1.16 -5.12
N ILE A 121 -9.64 1.92 -5.25
CA ILE A 121 -9.03 2.62 -4.13
C ILE A 121 -9.84 3.90 -3.87
N PRO A 122 -10.28 4.18 -2.62
CA PRO A 122 -11.02 5.40 -2.33
C PRO A 122 -10.11 6.62 -2.51
N PHE A 123 -10.68 7.72 -3.02
CA PHE A 123 -9.95 8.98 -3.10
C PHE A 123 -9.63 9.49 -1.69
N VAL A 124 -8.34 9.68 -1.40
CA VAL A 124 -7.88 10.22 -0.12
C VAL A 124 -7.68 11.72 -0.26
N PRO A 125 -8.46 12.57 0.43
CA PRO A 125 -8.24 14.01 0.38
C PRO A 125 -6.86 14.37 0.91
N SER A 126 -6.19 15.34 0.29
CA SER A 126 -4.84 15.78 0.69
C SER A 126 -4.76 16.20 2.16
N SER A 127 -5.83 16.80 2.69
CA SER A 127 -5.96 17.17 4.11
C SER A 127 -6.01 15.99 5.07
N ARG A 128 -6.13 14.76 4.58
CA ARG A 128 -6.16 13.51 5.36
C ARG A 128 -4.84 12.77 5.32
N ILE A 129 -3.92 13.10 4.40
CA ILE A 129 -2.60 12.45 4.33
C ILE A 129 -1.93 12.52 5.70
N THR A 130 -1.44 11.37 6.17
CA THR A 130 -0.78 11.25 7.47
C THR A 130 0.72 11.37 7.31
N TYR A 131 1.37 12.02 8.28
CA TYR A 131 2.82 12.09 8.39
C TYR A 131 3.26 11.66 9.79
N VAL A 132 4.13 10.65 9.86
CA VAL A 132 4.70 10.20 11.14
C VAL A 132 5.90 11.10 11.49
N PRO A 133 6.07 11.56 12.75
CA PRO A 133 7.12 12.52 13.12
C PRO A 133 8.55 12.13 12.73
N ARG A 134 8.86 10.82 12.68
CA ARG A 134 10.17 10.29 12.29
C ARG A 134 10.40 10.30 10.77
N TYR A 135 9.33 10.37 9.98
CA TYR A 135 9.32 10.18 8.53
C TYR A 135 8.41 11.23 7.87
N ARG A 136 8.60 12.52 8.22
CA ARG A 136 7.73 13.64 7.80
C ARG A 136 7.75 13.92 6.30
N ASP A 137 8.69 13.33 5.59
CA ASP A 137 8.89 13.45 4.16
C ASP A 137 8.23 12.31 3.37
N LEU A 138 7.59 11.36 4.05
CA LEU A 138 6.87 10.25 3.45
C LEU A 138 5.37 10.38 3.77
N PRO A 139 4.54 10.83 2.81
CA PRO A 139 3.09 10.90 2.99
C PRO A 139 2.50 9.51 3.10
N LEU A 140 1.60 9.26 4.04
CA LEU A 140 0.98 7.96 4.26
C LEU A 140 -0.53 8.02 4.03
N MET A 141 -1.09 6.94 3.47
CA MET A 141 -2.53 6.71 3.53
C MET A 141 -2.99 6.73 5.00
N PRO A 142 -4.14 7.36 5.33
CA PRO A 142 -4.71 7.33 6.67
C PRO A 142 -4.81 5.92 7.22
N PHE A 143 -4.47 5.74 8.51
CA PHE A 143 -4.28 4.42 9.09
C PHE A 143 -5.51 3.52 8.96
N MET A 144 -6.70 4.03 9.26
CA MET A 144 -7.95 3.26 9.11
C MET A 144 -8.20 2.86 7.66
N CYS A 145 -8.01 3.78 6.71
CA CYS A 145 -8.15 3.49 5.29
C CYS A 145 -7.16 2.39 4.85
N MET A 146 -5.91 2.45 5.30
CA MET A 146 -4.91 1.41 5.02
C MET A 146 -5.32 0.04 5.59
N LEU A 147 -5.81 -0.02 6.83
CA LEU A 147 -6.32 -1.26 7.45
C LEU A 147 -7.45 -1.87 6.61
N LEU A 148 -8.42 -1.06 6.17
CA LEU A 148 -9.55 -1.52 5.37
C LEU A 148 -9.14 -1.95 3.95
N MET A 149 -8.14 -1.28 3.37
CA MET A 149 -7.55 -1.68 2.10
C MET A 149 -6.78 -3.01 2.21
N LYS A 150 -6.11 -3.28 3.34
CA LYS A 150 -5.46 -4.56 3.62
C LYS A 150 -6.47 -5.70 3.76
N LEU A 151 -7.59 -5.45 4.44
CA LEU A 151 -8.68 -6.41 4.56
C LEU A 151 -9.28 -6.78 3.20
N ARG A 152 -9.40 -5.80 2.30
CA ARG A 152 -9.78 -6.09 0.92
C ARG A 152 -8.73 -6.93 0.21
N GLY A 153 -7.45 -6.60 0.34
CA GLY A 153 -6.37 -7.38 -0.25
C GLY A 153 -6.42 -8.86 0.15
N TRP A 154 -6.72 -9.13 1.42
CA TRP A 154 -6.98 -10.49 1.91
C TRP A 154 -8.16 -11.16 1.16
N GLU A 155 -9.33 -10.50 1.08
CA GLU A 155 -10.49 -11.07 0.37
C GLU A 155 -10.15 -11.37 -1.10
N ASP A 156 -9.51 -10.42 -1.79
CA ASP A 156 -9.11 -10.55 -3.20
C ASP A 156 -8.10 -11.71 -3.39
N HIS A 157 -7.21 -11.96 -2.42
CA HIS A 157 -6.27 -13.07 -2.47
C HIS A 157 -6.94 -14.43 -2.20
N VAL A 158 -7.84 -14.51 -1.22
CA VAL A 158 -8.59 -15.73 -0.90
C VAL A 158 -9.50 -16.15 -2.07
N ASP A 159 -10.17 -15.17 -2.70
CA ASP A 159 -11.11 -15.42 -3.80
C ASP A 159 -10.42 -15.61 -5.16
N SER A 160 -9.11 -15.40 -5.26
CA SER A 160 -8.37 -15.54 -6.52
C SER A 160 -8.24 -17.00 -6.93
N GLU A 161 -8.51 -17.32 -8.20
CA GLU A 161 -8.28 -18.65 -8.79
C GLU A 161 -6.77 -19.01 -8.92
N LYS A 162 -5.89 -18.04 -8.72
CA LYS A 162 -4.43 -18.20 -8.85
C LYS A 162 -3.82 -18.60 -7.51
N GLU A 163 -3.22 -19.78 -7.45
CA GLU A 163 -2.58 -20.36 -6.25
C GLU A 163 -1.59 -19.39 -5.59
N TYR A 164 -0.69 -18.77 -6.35
CA TYR A 164 0.31 -17.82 -5.79
C TYR A 164 -0.30 -16.56 -5.14
N MET A 165 -1.57 -16.23 -5.44
CA MET A 165 -2.28 -15.15 -4.75
C MET A 165 -2.85 -15.66 -3.43
N GLN A 166 -3.45 -16.86 -3.43
CA GLN A 166 -3.94 -17.52 -2.22
C GLN A 166 -2.81 -17.80 -1.22
N GLU A 167 -1.61 -18.14 -1.68
CA GLU A 167 -0.41 -18.32 -0.86
C GLU A 167 -0.04 -17.08 -0.01
N LYS A 168 -0.60 -15.90 -0.30
CA LYS A 168 -0.38 -14.68 0.48
C LYS A 168 -1.30 -14.55 1.69
N GLU A 169 -2.38 -15.32 1.75
CA GLU A 169 -3.38 -15.25 2.83
C GLU A 169 -2.74 -15.27 4.23
N PRO A 170 -1.77 -16.17 4.56
CA PRO A 170 -1.14 -16.15 5.89
C PRO A 170 -0.46 -14.81 6.21
N THR A 171 0.18 -14.18 5.22
CA THR A 171 0.81 -12.88 5.41
C THR A 171 -0.22 -11.77 5.60
N ASP A 172 -1.37 -11.84 4.93
CA ASP A 172 -2.43 -10.85 5.10
C ASP A 172 -3.10 -10.97 6.47
N ILE A 173 -3.29 -12.18 7.00
CA ILE A 173 -3.80 -12.41 8.35
C ILE A 173 -2.83 -11.80 9.37
N ASP A 174 -1.54 -12.12 9.29
CA ASP A 174 -0.52 -11.56 10.19
C ASP A 174 -0.48 -10.01 10.11
N ASP A 175 -0.56 -9.45 8.90
CA ASP A 175 -0.60 -8.00 8.68
C ASP A 175 -1.85 -7.39 9.36
N LEU A 176 -3.03 -8.02 9.22
CA LEU A 176 -4.29 -7.54 9.77
C LEU A 176 -4.31 -7.60 11.30
N GLU A 177 -3.83 -8.69 11.90
CA GLU A 177 -3.72 -8.81 13.36
C GLU A 177 -2.85 -7.71 13.96
N GLU A 178 -1.67 -7.48 13.38
CA GLU A 178 -0.74 -6.45 13.85
C GLU A 178 -1.31 -5.05 13.63
N LEU A 179 -1.96 -4.79 12.49
CA LEU A 179 -2.62 -3.51 12.23
C LEU A 179 -3.78 -3.24 13.20
N LEU A 180 -4.57 -4.26 13.57
CA LEU A 180 -5.63 -4.12 14.56
C LEU A 180 -5.06 -3.81 15.95
N LEU A 181 -3.96 -4.48 16.34
CA LEU A 181 -3.26 -4.18 17.59
C LEU A 181 -2.73 -2.74 17.61
N MET A 182 -2.12 -2.30 16.51
CA MET A 182 -1.67 -0.92 16.34
C MET A 182 -2.84 0.07 16.36
N ALA A 183 -3.98 -0.25 15.73
CA ALA A 183 -5.18 0.59 15.73
C ALA A 183 -5.67 0.88 17.15
N LYS A 184 -5.66 -0.14 18.02
CA LYS A 184 -5.98 -0.02 19.45
C LYS A 184 -5.02 0.93 20.16
N GLY A 185 -3.71 0.79 19.92
CA GLY A 185 -2.69 1.68 20.48
C GLY A 185 -2.83 3.14 20.01
N PHE A 186 -3.20 3.35 18.75
CA PHE A 186 -3.46 4.67 18.17
C PHE A 186 -4.85 5.22 18.50
N GLN A 187 -5.72 4.42 19.12
CA GLN A 187 -7.12 4.75 19.41
C GLN A 187 -7.92 5.15 18.15
N VAL A 188 -7.60 4.55 17.01
CA VAL A 188 -8.24 4.84 15.71
C VAL A 188 -9.47 3.93 15.56
N ARG A 189 -10.62 4.52 15.23
CA ARG A 189 -11.89 3.79 15.03
C ARG A 189 -12.63 4.32 13.81
N VAL A 190 -13.29 3.43 13.07
CA VAL A 190 -13.96 3.76 11.80
C VAL A 190 -15.09 4.77 11.95
N ASN A 191 -15.68 4.86 13.14
CA ASN A 191 -16.80 5.75 13.46
C ASN A 191 -16.37 7.11 14.04
N LEU A 192 -15.07 7.40 14.15
CA LEU A 192 -14.61 8.71 14.59
C LEU A 192 -14.96 9.79 13.55
N PRO A 193 -15.26 11.04 13.99
CA PRO A 193 -15.45 12.15 13.07
C PRO A 193 -14.25 12.39 12.12
N SER A 194 -13.05 12.02 12.54
CA SER A 194 -11.84 12.09 11.71
C SER A 194 -11.88 11.14 10.51
N GLU A 195 -12.70 10.09 10.55
CA GLU A 195 -12.77 9.04 9.54
C GLU A 195 -13.99 9.17 8.61
N GLN A 196 -14.90 10.13 8.86
CA GLN A 196 -16.12 10.35 8.07
C GLN A 196 -15.89 10.87 6.64
N TRP A 197 -14.64 11.07 6.24
CA TRP A 197 -14.29 11.42 4.85
C TRP A 197 -14.31 10.19 3.92
N MET A 198 -14.19 8.97 4.47
CA MET A 198 -14.20 7.76 3.67
C MET A 198 -15.57 7.56 3.00
N PRO A 199 -15.64 7.18 1.72
CA PRO A 199 -16.91 6.97 1.02
C PRO A 199 -17.78 5.89 1.68
N ASN A 200 -19.09 6.09 1.68
CA ASN A 200 -20.04 5.12 2.25
C ASN A 200 -19.90 3.72 1.61
N TRP A 201 -19.72 3.65 0.29
CA TRP A 201 -19.53 2.37 -0.40
C TRP A 201 -18.33 1.60 0.14
N PHE A 202 -17.24 2.31 0.46
CA PHE A 202 -16.01 1.71 0.97
C PHE A 202 -16.25 1.12 2.36
N ILE A 203 -16.91 1.89 3.24
CA ILE A 203 -17.26 1.44 4.59
C ILE A 203 -18.23 0.25 4.59
N GLU A 204 -19.27 0.27 3.76
CA GLU A 204 -20.24 -0.81 3.68
C GLU A 204 -19.62 -2.11 3.15
N GLU A 205 -18.78 -2.03 2.12
CA GLU A 205 -18.05 -3.21 1.67
C GLU A 205 -17.06 -3.71 2.74
N SER A 206 -16.38 -2.81 3.44
CA SER A 206 -15.53 -3.18 4.58
C SER A 206 -16.31 -3.89 5.69
N ARG A 207 -17.55 -3.45 6.02
CA ARG A 207 -18.40 -4.17 6.99
C ARG A 207 -18.66 -5.60 6.56
N ARG A 208 -19.00 -5.83 5.29
CA ARG A 208 -19.20 -7.17 4.73
C ARG A 208 -17.93 -8.02 4.85
N ARG A 209 -16.77 -7.45 4.50
CA ARG A 209 -15.47 -8.13 4.58
C ARG A 209 -15.09 -8.48 6.01
N VAL A 210 -15.32 -7.58 6.97
CA VAL A 210 -15.06 -7.85 8.39
C VAL A 210 -15.97 -8.99 8.88
N ALA A 211 -17.26 -8.99 8.52
CA ALA A 211 -18.17 -10.08 8.91
C ALA A 211 -17.67 -11.45 8.39
N ARG A 212 -17.18 -11.47 7.14
CA ARG A 212 -16.57 -12.66 6.55
C ARG A 212 -15.27 -13.05 7.29
N PHE A 213 -14.36 -12.10 7.50
CA PHE A 213 -13.10 -12.34 8.19
C PHE A 213 -13.31 -12.88 9.61
N ILE A 214 -14.29 -12.36 10.36
CA ILE A 214 -14.63 -12.89 11.69
C ILE A 214 -15.24 -14.30 11.59
N THR A 215 -15.97 -14.61 10.53
CA THR A 215 -16.50 -15.97 10.31
C THR A 215 -15.35 -16.96 10.11
N ASP A 216 -14.36 -16.59 9.31
CA ASP A 216 -13.20 -17.43 8.99
C ASP A 216 -12.18 -17.46 10.16
N TYR A 217 -12.05 -16.34 10.89
CA TYR A 217 -11.13 -16.15 12.03
C TYR A 217 -11.85 -15.57 13.26
N PRO A 218 -12.64 -16.38 14.00
CA PRO A 218 -13.47 -15.88 15.11
C PRO A 218 -12.71 -15.19 16.24
N PHE A 219 -11.44 -15.53 16.44
CA PHE A 219 -10.60 -14.92 17.48
C PHE A 219 -10.35 -13.42 17.24
N SER A 220 -10.51 -12.93 16.00
CA SER A 220 -10.29 -11.52 15.63
C SER A 220 -11.46 -10.59 15.98
N GLY A 221 -12.62 -11.15 16.37
CA GLY A 221 -13.86 -10.39 16.54
C GLY A 221 -13.78 -9.24 17.54
N GLU A 222 -13.11 -9.44 18.69
CA GLU A 222 -12.92 -8.37 19.68
C GLU A 222 -12.08 -7.22 19.12
N ALA A 223 -11.02 -7.54 18.37
CA ALA A 223 -10.14 -6.53 17.78
C ALA A 223 -10.87 -5.69 16.70
N TRP A 224 -11.76 -6.30 15.92
CA TRP A 224 -12.62 -5.57 14.98
C TRP A 224 -13.68 -4.70 15.69
N ALA A 225 -14.23 -5.18 16.81
CA ALA A 225 -15.14 -4.38 17.64
C ALA A 225 -14.46 -3.14 18.24
N ASP A 226 -13.20 -3.29 18.70
CA ASP A 226 -12.38 -2.19 19.22
C ASP A 226 -12.25 -1.05 18.20
N VAL A 227 -12.03 -1.38 16.92
CA VAL A 227 -11.92 -0.40 15.82
C VAL A 227 -13.29 0.05 15.26
N GLY A 228 -14.40 -0.42 15.83
CA GLY A 228 -15.75 0.09 15.56
C GLY A 228 -16.63 -0.77 14.64
N PHE A 229 -16.22 -1.99 14.30
CA PHE A 229 -17.05 -2.96 13.58
C PHE A 229 -17.71 -3.92 14.56
N VAL A 230 -18.96 -3.63 14.93
CA VAL A 230 -19.76 -4.47 15.82
C VAL A 230 -20.85 -5.15 15.00
N PHE A 231 -20.99 -6.47 15.17
CA PHE A 231 -22.03 -7.29 14.56
C PHE A 231 -22.93 -7.81 15.68
N SER A 232 -24.24 -7.65 15.50
CA SER A 232 -25.28 -8.11 16.43
C SER A 232 -25.69 -9.54 16.16
#